data_AF-M2YI66-F1
#
_entry.id   AF-M2YI66-F1
#
_cell.length_a   1.000
_cell.length_b   1.000
_cell.length_c   1.000
_cell.angle_alpha   90.00
_cell.angle_beta   90.00
_cell.angle_gamma   90.00
#
_symmetry.space_group_name_H-M   'P 1'
#
loop_
_entity.id
_entity.type
_entity.pdbx_description
1 polymer ?
#
loop_
_entity_poly.entity_id
_entity_poly.type
_entity_poly.pdbx_seq_one_letter_code
_entity_poly.pdbx_strand_id
1 'polypeptide(L)'
;MMLGFAGYLVFGLPIGLAYDQITKILPLFVVFYGLMLSSGNMGPGDMLGLLSSESYATAVRGTCYGISAALGKTGAAVGTQAFTPIEDNLGKRWTFIIAAICGVAGILVTWIFVPNITGDDLGNGDEKFRLYLVSKGWDGEMGEDDLKALADEGIPASVVEAENDSAFDDADEKM
;
A
#
# COMPACT_ATOMS: atom_id res chain seq x y z
N MET A 1 4.95 -5.11 2.17
CA MET A 1 3.81 -4.68 3.01
C MET A 1 3.27 -5.80 3.92
N MET A 2 3.03 -7.01 3.38
CA MET A 2 2.49 -8.15 4.14
C MET A 2 3.35 -8.57 5.36
N LEU A 3 4.68 -8.55 5.24
CA LEU A 3 5.59 -8.93 6.33
C LEU A 3 5.47 -8.00 7.55
N GLY A 4 5.25 -6.70 7.34
CA GLY A 4 5.06 -5.77 8.46
C GLY A 4 3.69 -5.91 9.13
N PHE A 5 2.62 -6.20 8.37
CA PHE A 5 1.33 -6.58 8.97
C PHE A 5 1.41 -7.90 9.76
N ALA A 6 2.13 -8.90 9.23
CA ALA A 6 2.36 -10.16 9.93
C ALA A 6 3.15 -9.94 11.23
N GLY A 7 4.23 -9.15 11.18
CA GLY A 7 4.99 -8.77 12.37
C GLY A 7 4.14 -8.00 13.40
N TYR A 8 3.31 -7.06 12.94
CA TYR A 8 2.37 -6.33 13.80
C TYR A 8 1.39 -7.27 14.52
N LEU A 9 0.88 -8.30 13.84
CA LEU A 9 0.01 -9.31 14.47
C LEU A 9 0.78 -10.25 15.41
N VAL A 10 1.95 -10.75 15.00
CA VAL A 10 2.77 -11.67 15.79
C VAL A 10 3.22 -11.05 17.11
N PHE A 11 3.57 -9.76 17.10
CA PHE A 11 3.96 -9.05 18.33
C PHE A 11 2.76 -8.40 19.05
N GLY A 12 1.75 -7.94 18.33
CA GLY A 12 0.59 -7.24 18.93
C GLY A 12 -0.44 -8.16 19.59
N LEU A 13 -0.66 -9.37 19.05
CA LEU A 13 -1.66 -10.30 19.57
C LEU A 13 -1.27 -10.88 20.96
N PRO A 14 0.00 -11.25 21.23
CA PRO A 14 0.45 -11.61 22.57
C PRO A 14 0.34 -10.47 23.59
N ILE A 15 0.67 -9.23 23.18
CA ILE A 15 0.53 -8.04 24.04
C ILE A 15 -0.93 -7.82 24.44
N GLY A 16 -1.87 -8.02 23.51
CA GLY A 16 -3.29 -7.90 23.78
C GLY A 16 -3.87 -9.00 24.67
N LEU A 17 -3.50 -10.26 24.43
CA LEU A 17 -4.02 -11.39 25.19
C LEU A 17 -3.47 -11.47 26.62
N ALA A 18 -2.20 -11.10 26.80
CA ALA A 18 -1.48 -11.14 28.07
C ALA A 18 -1.24 -9.73 28.68
N TYR A 19 -2.05 -8.74 28.30
CA TYR A 19 -1.91 -7.34 28.71
C TYR A 19 -1.72 -7.16 30.22
N ASP A 20 -2.54 -7.83 31.04
CA ASP A 20 -2.49 -7.75 32.51
C ASP A 20 -1.24 -8.40 33.14
N GLN A 21 -0.56 -9.29 32.42
CA GLN A 21 0.69 -9.91 32.86
C GLN A 21 1.91 -9.13 32.37
N ILE A 22 1.86 -8.63 31.14
CA ILE A 22 2.98 -7.90 30.51
C ILE A 22 3.10 -6.48 31.08
N THR A 23 1.99 -5.81 31.40
CA THR A 23 2.02 -4.47 32.04
C THR A 23 2.64 -4.48 33.44
N LYS A 24 2.70 -5.63 34.12
CA LYS A 24 3.43 -5.79 35.38
C LYS A 24 4.94 -5.77 35.20
N ILE A 25 5.44 -6.10 34.01
CA ILE A 25 6.87 -6.11 33.67
C ILE A 25 7.12 -5.04 32.59
N LEU A 26 7.21 -3.79 33.04
CA LEU A 26 7.40 -2.62 32.16
C LEU A 26 8.52 -2.76 31.11
N PRO A 27 9.73 -3.29 31.42
CA PRO A 27 10.79 -3.44 30.42
C PRO A 27 10.41 -4.39 29.27
N LEU A 28 9.69 -5.48 29.59
CA LEU A 28 9.24 -6.46 28.60
C LEU A 28 8.18 -5.84 27.70
N PHE A 29 7.24 -5.09 28.29
CA PHE A 29 6.23 -4.35 27.53
C PHE A 29 6.88 -3.39 26.52
N VAL A 30 7.88 -2.61 26.94
CA VAL A 30 8.54 -1.62 26.07
C VAL A 30 9.23 -2.28 24.88
N VAL A 31 9.93 -3.41 25.08
CA VAL A 31 10.61 -4.12 23.98
C VAL A 31 9.61 -4.69 22.98
N PHE A 32 8.57 -5.38 23.45
CA PHE A 32 7.54 -5.97 22.59
C PHE A 32 6.73 -4.89 21.85
N TYR A 33 6.37 -3.81 22.55
CA TYR A 33 5.67 -2.67 21.96
C TYR A 33 6.56 -1.95 20.93
N GLY A 34 7.86 -1.80 21.21
CA GLY A 34 8.83 -1.27 20.26
C GLY A 34 8.92 -2.12 19.00
N LEU A 35 9.05 -3.44 19.12
CA LEU A 35 9.08 -4.37 17.98
C LEU A 35 7.77 -4.35 17.16
N MET A 36 6.63 -4.27 17.83
CA MET A 36 5.33 -4.11 17.20
C MET A 36 5.26 -2.81 16.38
N LEU A 37 5.69 -1.68 16.97
CA LEU A 37 5.70 -0.39 16.31
C LEU A 37 6.71 -0.32 15.15
N SER A 38 7.89 -0.91 15.31
CA SER A 38 8.89 -1.05 14.24
C SER A 38 8.34 -1.86 13.07
N SER A 39 7.67 -2.99 13.35
CA SER A 39 7.04 -3.83 12.31
C SER A 39 5.90 -3.09 11.60
N GLY A 40 5.13 -2.28 12.34
CA GLY A 40 4.07 -1.44 11.79
C GLY A 40 4.59 -0.36 10.83
N ASN A 41 5.68 0.32 11.18
CA ASN A 41 6.30 1.32 10.30
C ASN A 41 6.97 0.67 9.08
N MET A 42 7.74 -0.42 9.29
CA MET A 42 8.37 -1.17 8.20
C MET A 42 7.36 -1.78 7.20
N GLY A 43 6.11 -2.00 7.63
CA GLY A 43 5.03 -2.44 6.76
C GLY A 43 4.15 -1.29 6.28
N PRO A 44 2.89 -1.21 6.72
CA PRO A 44 1.92 -0.25 6.19
C PRO A 44 2.24 1.22 6.50
N GLY A 45 3.12 1.52 7.46
CA GLY A 45 3.50 2.92 7.75
C GLY A 45 4.24 3.55 6.57
N ASP A 46 5.42 3.03 6.26
CA ASP A 46 6.30 3.61 5.25
C ASP A 46 5.96 3.12 3.84
N MET A 47 5.55 1.85 3.70
CA MET A 47 5.29 1.29 2.37
C MET A 47 4.02 1.83 1.73
N LEU A 48 3.02 2.30 2.49
CA LEU A 48 1.77 2.81 1.91
C LEU A 48 1.99 4.02 1.01
N GLY A 49 2.87 4.94 1.41
CA GLY A 49 3.21 6.11 0.62
C GLY A 49 3.97 5.73 -0.65
N LEU A 50 4.97 4.85 -0.53
CA LEU A 50 5.74 4.34 -1.66
C LEU A 50 4.83 3.64 -2.68
N LEU A 51 3.99 2.72 -2.22
CA LEU A 51 3.08 1.96 -3.07
C LEU A 51 2.09 2.87 -3.79
N SER A 52 1.56 3.88 -3.10
CA SER A 52 0.70 4.90 -3.69
C SER A 52 1.45 5.70 -4.77
N SER A 53 2.71 6.08 -4.55
CA SER A 53 3.49 6.81 -5.55
C SER A 53 3.88 5.95 -6.77
N GLU A 54 4.15 4.67 -6.57
CA GLU A 54 4.58 3.74 -7.63
C GLU A 54 3.39 3.22 -8.45
N SER A 55 2.19 3.17 -7.87
CA SER A 55 0.98 2.69 -8.56
C SER A 55 0.42 3.70 -9.59
N TYR A 56 0.80 4.97 -9.51
CA TYR A 56 0.22 6.02 -10.36
C TYR A 56 1.24 6.61 -11.34
N ALA A 57 0.79 6.79 -12.58
CA ALA A 57 1.55 7.45 -13.63
C ALA A 57 1.92 8.89 -13.25
N THR A 58 3.11 9.35 -13.62
CA THR A 58 3.72 10.61 -13.19
C THR A 58 2.81 11.83 -13.42
N ALA A 59 2.08 11.86 -14.54
CA ALA A 59 1.17 12.96 -14.89
C ALA A 59 -0.01 13.14 -13.92
N VAL A 60 -0.49 12.07 -13.28
CA VAL A 60 -1.66 12.09 -12.37
C VAL A 60 -1.31 11.71 -10.92
N ARG A 61 -0.07 11.28 -10.68
CA ARG A 61 0.44 10.79 -9.40
C ARG A 61 0.13 11.75 -8.26
N GLY A 62 0.34 13.05 -8.45
CA GLY A 62 0.09 14.05 -7.41
C GLY A 62 -1.37 14.08 -6.92
N THR A 63 -2.34 14.07 -7.84
CA THR A 63 -3.76 14.11 -7.50
C THR A 63 -4.23 12.80 -6.89
N CYS A 64 -3.88 11.66 -7.50
CA CYS A 64 -4.25 10.35 -7.00
C CYS A 64 -3.62 10.03 -5.64
N TYR A 65 -2.35 10.40 -5.44
CA TYR A 65 -1.67 10.32 -4.16
C TYR A 65 -2.35 11.21 -3.11
N GLY A 66 -2.74 12.44 -3.49
CA GLY A 66 -3.45 13.37 -2.61
C GLY A 66 -4.79 12.81 -2.11
N ILE A 67 -5.59 12.21 -3.00
CA ILE A 67 -6.86 11.56 -2.64
C ILE A 67 -6.61 10.37 -1.70
N SER A 68 -5.64 9.52 -2.02
CA SER A 68 -5.27 8.38 -1.18
C SER A 68 -4.79 8.81 0.21
N ALA A 69 -3.98 9.86 0.29
CA ALA A 69 -3.54 10.44 1.56
C ALA A 69 -4.70 11.04 2.36
N ALA A 70 -5.65 11.69 1.69
CA ALA A 70 -6.86 12.22 2.35
C ALA A 70 -7.70 11.10 2.96
N LEU A 71 -7.97 10.03 2.20
CA LEU A 71 -8.69 8.85 2.68
C LEU A 71 -7.96 8.18 3.85
N GLY A 72 -6.63 8.05 3.78
CA GLY A 72 -5.81 7.52 4.87
C GLY A 72 -5.93 8.35 6.15
N LYS A 73 -5.85 9.68 6.04
CA LYS A 73 -6.02 10.59 7.20
C LYS A 73 -7.44 10.57 7.76
N THR A 74 -8.46 10.53 6.91
CA THR A 74 -9.86 10.40 7.33
C THR A 74 -10.08 9.08 8.08
N GLY A 75 -9.55 7.97 7.55
CA GLY A 75 -9.61 6.66 8.20
C GLY A 75 -8.93 6.67 9.57
N ALA A 76 -7.76 7.31 9.71
CA ALA A 76 -7.08 7.45 10.99
C ALA A 76 -7.88 8.28 12.01
N ALA A 77 -8.51 9.37 11.56
CA ALA A 77 -9.37 10.20 12.42
C ALA A 77 -10.60 9.41 12.91
N VAL A 78 -11.31 8.75 11.99
CA VAL A 78 -12.50 7.93 12.32
C VAL A 78 -12.11 6.77 13.22
N GLY A 79 -11.00 6.08 12.93
CA GLY A 79 -10.49 5.00 13.76
C GLY A 79 -10.20 5.45 15.18
N THR A 80 -9.49 6.57 15.35
CA THR A 80 -9.17 7.12 16.68
C THR A 80 -10.44 7.42 17.48
N GLN A 81 -11.45 8.04 16.86
CA GLN A 81 -12.73 8.35 17.50
C GLN A 81 -13.57 7.10 17.79
N ALA A 82 -13.47 6.05 16.97
CA ALA A 82 -14.15 4.78 17.20
C ALA A 82 -13.49 3.96 18.31
N PHE A 83 -12.16 4.04 18.46
CA PHE A 83 -11.43 3.30 19.49
C PHE A 83 -11.61 3.86 20.90
N THR A 84 -11.82 5.17 21.07
CA THR A 84 -12.08 5.79 22.38
C THR A 84 -13.28 5.17 23.13
N PRO A 85 -14.51 5.10 22.57
CA PRO A 85 -15.65 4.50 23.27
C PRO A 85 -15.51 2.99 23.46
N ILE A 86 -14.76 2.31 22.57
CA ILE A 86 -14.47 0.87 22.70
C ILE A 86 -13.57 0.62 23.91
N GLU A 87 -12.52 1.43 24.10
CA GLU A 87 -11.66 1.32 25.26
C GLU A 87 -12.42 1.60 26.56
N ASP A 88 -13.28 2.63 26.56
CA ASP A 88 -14.05 3.05 27.75
C ASP A 88 -15.12 2.04 28.16
N ASN A 89 -15.79 1.37 27.21
CA ASN A 89 -16.93 0.47 27.51
C ASN A 89 -16.55 -1.02 27.57
N LEU A 90 -15.61 -1.47 26.75
CA LEU A 90 -15.25 -2.89 26.63
C LEU A 90 -13.91 -3.21 27.29
N GLY A 91 -13.11 -2.19 27.60
CA GLY A 91 -11.80 -2.34 28.24
C GLY A 91 -10.69 -2.70 27.25
N LYS A 92 -9.45 -2.45 27.68
CA LYS A 92 -8.23 -2.49 26.83
C LYS A 92 -8.02 -3.82 26.10
N ARG A 93 -8.45 -4.93 26.69
CA ARG A 93 -8.29 -6.27 26.11
C ARG A 93 -9.07 -6.43 24.79
N TRP A 94 -10.26 -5.85 24.70
CA TRP A 94 -11.09 -5.89 23.49
C TRP A 94 -10.59 -4.95 22.40
N THR A 95 -10.01 -3.81 22.78
CA THR A 95 -9.33 -2.90 21.85
C THR A 95 -8.24 -3.62 21.06
N PHE A 96 -7.43 -4.45 21.72
CA PHE A 96 -6.40 -5.25 21.04
C PHE A 96 -6.95 -6.34 20.12
N ILE A 97 -8.07 -7.00 20.50
CA ILE A 97 -8.70 -8.02 19.65
C ILE A 97 -9.25 -7.37 18.38
N ILE A 98 -9.92 -6.22 18.50
CA ILE A 98 -10.45 -5.47 17.36
C ILE A 98 -9.30 -4.98 16.47
N ALA A 99 -8.21 -4.48 17.06
CA ALA A 99 -7.01 -4.11 16.31
C ALA A 99 -6.41 -5.30 15.55
N ALA A 100 -6.39 -6.50 16.14
CA ALA A 100 -5.94 -7.71 15.47
C ALA A 100 -6.84 -8.10 14.30
N ILE A 101 -8.18 -8.00 14.46
CA ILE A 101 -9.14 -8.24 13.36
C ILE A 101 -8.90 -7.25 12.22
N CYS A 102 -8.74 -5.96 12.53
CA CYS A 102 -8.41 -4.94 11.53
C CYS A 102 -7.06 -5.22 10.84
N GLY A 103 -6.05 -5.72 11.58
CA GLY A 103 -4.77 -6.12 11.02
C GLY A 103 -4.89 -7.31 10.05
N VAL A 104 -5.68 -8.33 10.39
CA VAL A 104 -5.97 -9.47 9.48
C VAL A 104 -6.74 -9.01 8.25
N ALA A 105 -7.73 -8.14 8.42
CA ALA A 105 -8.44 -7.55 7.29
C ALA A 105 -7.49 -6.75 6.39
N GLY A 106 -6.53 -6.01 6.96
CA GLY A 106 -5.48 -5.31 6.23
C GLY A 106 -4.60 -6.26 5.41
N ILE A 107 -4.24 -7.43 5.95
CA ILE A 107 -3.50 -8.46 5.20
C ILE A 107 -4.33 -8.98 4.03
N LEU A 108 -5.61 -9.31 4.25
CA LEU A 108 -6.49 -9.80 3.19
C LEU A 108 -6.68 -8.78 2.07
N VAL A 109 -6.91 -7.52 2.42
CA VAL A 109 -7.03 -6.43 1.43
C VAL A 109 -5.72 -6.25 0.69
N THR A 110 -4.58 -6.27 1.39
CA THR A 110 -3.26 -6.21 0.75
C THR A 110 -3.07 -7.37 -0.22
N TRP A 111 -3.42 -8.59 0.18
CA TRP A 111 -3.24 -9.77 -0.66
C TRP A 111 -4.11 -9.76 -1.93
N ILE A 112 -5.33 -9.22 -1.87
CA ILE A 112 -6.27 -9.19 -3.00
C ILE A 112 -6.02 -7.99 -3.92
N PHE A 113 -5.76 -6.81 -3.35
CA PHE A 113 -5.79 -5.54 -4.08
C PHE A 113 -4.41 -4.96 -4.40
N VAL A 114 -3.35 -5.38 -3.71
CA VAL A 114 -2.02 -4.83 -3.96
C VAL A 114 -1.32 -5.66 -5.03
N PRO A 115 -1.13 -5.13 -6.25
CA PRO A 115 -0.31 -5.78 -7.25
C PRO A 115 1.16 -5.78 -6.80
N ASN A 116 1.92 -6.79 -7.24
CA ASN A 116 3.36 -6.84 -7.03
C ASN A 116 4.02 -5.83 -7.98
N ILE A 117 4.26 -4.62 -7.51
CA ILE A 117 4.94 -3.54 -8.27
C ILE A 117 6.47 -3.61 -8.14
N THR A 118 6.99 -4.69 -7.53
CA THR A 118 8.43 -4.83 -7.25
C THR A 118 9.19 -5.14 -8.54
N GLY A 119 9.90 -4.14 -9.06
CA GLY A 119 10.79 -4.31 -10.22
C GLY A 119 10.23 -3.80 -11.54
N ASP A 120 8.99 -3.31 -11.56
CA ASP A 120 8.43 -2.66 -12.73
C ASP A 120 9.04 -1.26 -12.92
N ASP A 121 9.53 -0.98 -14.13
CA ASP A 121 10.00 0.35 -14.48
C ASP A 121 8.80 1.31 -14.53
N LEU A 122 8.84 2.35 -13.69
CA LEU A 122 7.86 3.44 -13.66
C LEU A 122 7.66 4.05 -15.06
N GLY A 123 8.72 4.04 -15.89
CA GLY A 123 8.66 4.48 -17.29
C GLY A 123 7.67 3.66 -18.13
N ASN A 124 7.54 2.36 -17.89
CA ASN A 124 6.61 1.50 -18.63
C ASN A 124 5.15 1.79 -18.26
N GLY A 125 4.90 2.15 -16.99
CA GLY A 125 3.58 2.61 -16.52
C GLY A 125 3.18 3.95 -17.14
N ASP A 126 4.12 4.88 -17.22
CA ASP A 126 3.93 6.18 -17.87
C ASP A 126 3.70 6.04 -19.39
N GLU A 127 4.42 5.12 -20.04
CA GLU A 127 4.24 4.83 -21.47
C GLU A 127 2.87 4.21 -21.78
N LYS A 128 2.41 3.23 -20.99
CA LYS A 128 1.06 2.65 -21.13
C LYS A 128 -0.04 3.70 -20.93
N PHE A 129 0.13 4.58 -19.96
CA PHE A 129 -0.81 5.68 -19.71
C PHE A 129 -0.82 6.70 -20.86
N ARG A 130 0.36 7.00 -21.42
CA ARG A 130 0.51 7.84 -22.61
C ARG A 130 -0.24 7.27 -23.81
N LEU A 131 -0.01 5.99 -24.13
CA LEU A 131 -0.67 5.29 -25.22
C LEU A 131 -2.20 5.26 -25.04
N TYR A 132 -2.68 5.06 -23.81
CA TYR A 132 -4.10 5.12 -23.51
C TYR A 132 -4.71 6.49 -23.87
N LEU A 133 -4.07 7.58 -23.46
CA LEU A 133 -4.58 8.93 -23.71
C LEU A 133 -4.49 9.31 -25.20
N VAL A 134 -3.41 8.95 -25.91
CA VAL A 134 -3.30 9.13 -27.37
C VAL A 134 -4.40 8.34 -28.09
N SER A 135 -4.68 7.10 -27.69
CA SER A 135 -5.77 6.29 -28.28
C SER A 135 -7.17 6.90 -28.08
N LYS A 136 -7.33 7.75 -27.06
CA LYS A 136 -8.56 8.48 -26.76
C LYS A 136 -8.61 9.87 -27.40
N GLY A 137 -7.62 10.20 -28.23
CA GLY A 137 -7.55 11.47 -28.96
C GLY A 137 -7.15 12.67 -28.08
N TRP A 138 -6.41 12.43 -27.00
CA TRP A 138 -5.88 13.49 -26.16
C TRP A 138 -4.64 14.12 -26.82
N ASP A 139 -4.71 15.43 -27.09
CA ASP A 139 -3.67 16.21 -27.78
C ASP A 139 -3.08 17.31 -26.87
N GLY A 140 -3.27 17.17 -25.55
CA GLY A 140 -2.84 18.13 -24.54
C GLY A 140 -1.47 17.80 -23.94
N GLU A 141 -0.96 18.72 -23.13
CA GLU A 141 0.32 18.57 -22.43
C GLU A 141 0.28 17.38 -21.45
N MET A 142 1.12 16.40 -21.70
CA MET A 142 1.42 15.28 -20.82
C MET A 142 2.67 15.69 -20.05
N GLY A 143 2.68 15.60 -18.72
CA GLY A 143 3.74 16.20 -17.88
C GLY A 143 5.20 15.90 -18.30
N GLU A 144 6.13 16.72 -17.80
CA GLU A 144 7.54 16.90 -18.21
C GLU A 144 7.76 17.13 -19.73
N ASP A 145 8.47 18.21 -20.05
CA ASP A 145 8.61 18.79 -21.40
C ASP A 145 9.18 17.83 -22.47
N ASP A 146 9.80 16.72 -22.06
CA ASP A 146 10.41 15.71 -22.93
C ASP A 146 9.39 14.76 -23.61
N LEU A 147 8.11 14.79 -23.20
CA LEU A 147 7.05 13.94 -23.77
C LEU A 147 6.29 14.59 -24.95
N LYS A 148 6.65 15.82 -25.34
CA LYS A 148 6.00 16.55 -26.45
C LYS A 148 6.36 16.05 -27.86
N ALA A 149 7.29 15.10 -28.02
CA ALA A 149 7.79 14.72 -29.35
C ALA A 149 7.31 13.35 -29.88
N LEU A 150 6.55 12.56 -29.13
CA LEU A 150 6.20 11.18 -29.52
C LEU A 150 4.72 10.95 -29.83
N ALA A 151 3.90 12.00 -29.92
CA ALA A 151 2.49 11.87 -30.29
C ALA A 151 2.27 11.66 -31.79
N ASP A 152 3.27 11.99 -32.63
CA ASP A 152 3.15 11.98 -34.09
C ASP A 152 3.69 10.69 -34.76
N GLU A 153 4.39 9.82 -34.02
CA GLU A 153 5.06 8.62 -34.61
C GLU A 153 4.26 7.31 -34.52
N GLY A 154 3.02 7.32 -34.02
CA GLY A 154 2.24 6.09 -33.88
C GLY A 154 2.84 5.11 -32.84
N ILE A 155 2.30 3.89 -32.78
CA ILE A 155 2.65 2.90 -31.74
C ILE A 155 4.09 2.39 -31.98
N PRO A 156 5.05 2.62 -31.06
CA PRO A 156 6.42 2.16 -31.24
C PRO A 156 6.54 0.63 -31.10
N ALA A 157 7.43 0.02 -31.88
CA ALA A 157 7.64 -1.43 -31.95
C ALA A 157 8.04 -2.07 -30.60
N SER A 158 8.53 -1.27 -29.64
CA SER A 158 8.82 -1.69 -28.26
C SER A 158 7.59 -2.24 -27.53
N VAL A 159 6.38 -1.81 -27.91
CA VAL A 159 5.11 -2.28 -27.32
C VAL A 159 4.79 -3.71 -27.75
N VAL A 160 5.16 -4.10 -28.97
CA VAL A 160 4.90 -5.46 -29.49
C VAL A 160 5.85 -6.48 -28.86
N GLU A 161 7.06 -6.06 -28.50
CA GLU A 161 8.02 -6.91 -27.78
C GLU A 161 7.65 -7.05 -26.30
N ALA A 162 7.22 -5.97 -25.64
CA ALA A 162 6.80 -6.02 -24.23
C ALA A 162 5.50 -6.82 -23.99
N GLU A 163 4.56 -6.83 -24.93
CA GLU A 163 3.35 -7.65 -24.86
C GLU A 163 3.67 -9.15 -25.05
N ASN A 164 4.67 -9.48 -25.88
CA ASN A 164 5.13 -10.86 -26.08
C ASN A 164 5.94 -11.40 -24.89
N ASP A 165 6.76 -10.57 -24.22
CA ASP A 165 7.54 -11.00 -23.04
C ASP A 165 6.66 -11.15 -21.79
N SER A 166 5.70 -10.23 -21.55
CA SER A 166 4.77 -10.34 -20.42
C SER A 166 3.80 -11.52 -20.54
N ALA A 167 3.41 -11.89 -21.77
CA ALA A 167 2.63 -13.11 -22.01
C ALA A 167 3.43 -14.40 -21.79
N PHE A 168 4.77 -14.34 -21.87
CA PHE A 168 5.65 -15.48 -21.67
C PHE A 168 5.96 -15.71 -20.18
N ASP A 169 6.07 -14.65 -19.37
CA ASP A 169 6.35 -14.72 -17.92
C ASP A 169 5.11 -15.17 -17.11
N ASP A 170 3.92 -14.66 -17.46
CA ASP A 170 2.63 -15.08 -16.85
C ASP A 170 2.29 -16.57 -17.10
N ALA A 171 2.91 -17.18 -18.12
CA ALA A 171 2.72 -18.60 -18.45
C ALA A 171 3.61 -19.53 -17.61
N ASP A 172 4.76 -19.05 -17.13
CA ASP A 172 5.72 -19.85 -16.34
C ASP A 172 5.39 -19.77 -14.84
N GLU A 173 4.78 -18.69 -14.34
CA GLU A 173 4.36 -18.59 -12.93
C GLU A 173 3.09 -19.41 -12.59
N LYS A 174 2.38 -19.93 -13.60
CA LYS A 174 1.13 -20.71 -13.44
C LYS A 174 1.28 -22.22 -13.63
N MET A 175 2.50 -22.75 -13.75
CA MET A 175 2.78 -24.19 -13.82
C MET A 175 3.45 -24.71 -12.54
#